data_AF-A0A955KUX1-F1
#
_entry.id   AF-A0A955KUX1-F1
#
_cell.length_a   1.000
_cell.length_b   1.000
_cell.length_c   1.000
_cell.angle_alpha   90.00
_cell.angle_beta   90.00
_cell.angle_gamma   90.00
#
_symmetry.space_group_name_H-M   'P 1'
#
loop_
_entity.id
_entity.type
_entity.pdbx_description
1 polymer ?
#
loop_
_entity_poly.entity_id
_entity_poly.type
_entity_poly.pdbx_seq_one_letter_code
_entity_poly.pdbx_strand_id
1 'polypeptide(L)'
;MLDISLSKLFVLLGLLAVLLELFLGIQTGFDLVVVGTVMIASGLIGDFFNQFSITLIMAIVFCGAYLLFFRKIIKKKITPSTHHLNTDRLQDSEGVVTKAISADKAGQVTIDDEIWRAVSKNSLKVNDQVI
;
A
#
# COMPACT_ATOMS: atom_id res chain seq x y z
N MET A 1 6.67 44.80 -9.49
CA MET A 1 7.46 43.90 -8.62
C MET A 1 6.45 43.03 -7.91
N LEU A 2 6.53 41.70 -8.00
CA LEU A 2 5.58 40.83 -7.29
C LEU A 2 5.86 40.95 -5.78
N ASP A 3 4.93 41.49 -5.00
CA ASP A 3 4.99 41.48 -3.53
C ASP A 3 4.67 40.07 -3.03
N ILE A 4 5.70 39.22 -3.02
CA ILE A 4 5.63 37.85 -2.51
C ILE A 4 5.78 37.90 -0.99
N SER A 5 4.68 37.75 -0.27
CA SER A 5 4.69 37.53 1.18
C SER A 5 5.29 36.16 1.51
N LEU A 6 5.87 36.02 2.69
CA LEU A 6 6.41 34.73 3.18
C LEU A 6 5.34 33.62 3.16
N SER A 7 4.07 33.96 3.39
CA SER A 7 2.94 33.04 3.28
C SER A 7 2.71 32.56 1.85
N LYS A 8 2.83 33.44 0.85
CA LYS A 8 2.75 33.07 -0.58
C LYS A 8 3.93 32.21 -1.02
N LEU A 9 5.11 32.43 -0.45
CA LEU A 9 6.27 31.57 -0.69
C LEU A 9 6.01 30.13 -0.22
N PHE A 10 5.33 29.95 0.92
CA PHE A 10 4.89 28.63 1.40
C PHE A 10 3.98 27.92 0.41
N VAL A 11 3.00 28.65 -0.16
CA VAL A 11 2.10 28.10 -1.19
C VAL A 11 2.88 27.69 -2.43
N LEU A 12 3.81 28.53 -2.89
CA LEU A 12 4.61 28.25 -4.09
C LEU A 12 5.52 27.04 -3.90
N LEU A 13 6.20 26.93 -2.76
CA LEU A 13 7.01 25.77 -2.41
C LEU A 13 6.17 24.51 -2.27
N GLY A 14 4.98 24.61 -1.68
CA GLY A 14 4.08 23.47 -1.55
C GLY A 14 3.56 22.98 -2.91
N LEU A 15 3.25 23.89 -3.83
CA LEU A 15 2.87 23.54 -5.20
C LEU A 15 4.03 22.87 -5.94
N LEU A 16 5.25 23.40 -5.78
CA LEU A 16 6.46 22.81 -6.34
C LEU A 16 6.71 21.40 -5.79
N ALA A 17 6.51 21.16 -4.49
CA ALA A 17 6.62 19.83 -3.90
C ALA A 17 5.60 18.84 -4.49
N VAL A 18 4.34 19.25 -4.68
CA VAL A 18 3.32 18.41 -5.34
C VAL A 18 3.69 18.11 -6.79
N LEU A 19 4.18 19.11 -7.53
CA LEU A 19 4.64 18.91 -8.91
C LEU A 19 5.86 17.98 -8.96
N LEU A 20 6.82 18.14 -8.05
CA LEU A 20 7.99 17.26 -7.96
C LEU A 20 7.59 15.81 -7.69
N GLU A 21 6.59 15.55 -6.82
CA GLU A 21 6.07 14.19 -6.67
C GLU A 21 5.58 13.63 -8.01
N LEU A 22 4.87 14.42 -8.81
CA LEU A 22 4.34 13.93 -10.08
C LEU A 22 5.47 13.45 -11.03
N PHE A 23 6.65 14.08 -10.95
CA PHE A 23 7.82 13.67 -11.72
C PHE A 23 8.60 12.51 -11.07
N LEU A 24 8.71 12.47 -9.74
CA LEU A 24 9.45 11.45 -8.99
C LEU A 24 8.65 10.15 -8.79
N GLY A 25 7.32 10.23 -8.87
CA GLY A 25 6.39 9.12 -8.83
C GLY A 25 6.42 8.32 -7.52
N ILE A 26 6.14 7.01 -7.64
CA ILE A 26 5.91 6.05 -6.55
C ILE A 26 7.11 5.95 -5.57
N GLN A 27 8.30 6.40 -5.97
CA GLN A 27 9.54 6.22 -5.21
C GLN A 27 9.54 6.98 -3.87
N THR A 28 8.80 8.08 -3.78
CA THR A 28 8.65 8.91 -2.57
C THR A 28 7.37 8.59 -1.77
N GLY A 29 6.56 7.62 -2.22
CA GLY A 29 5.44 7.10 -1.44
C GLY A 29 4.34 8.11 -1.10
N PHE A 30 4.15 9.16 -1.92
CA PHE A 30 3.22 10.28 -1.70
C PHE A 30 3.62 11.29 -0.62
N ASP A 31 4.82 11.19 -0.03
CA ASP A 31 5.23 12.07 1.07
C ASP A 31 5.34 13.54 0.63
N LEU A 32 5.84 13.84 -0.58
CA LEU A 32 5.95 15.24 -1.05
C LEU A 32 4.57 15.86 -1.33
N VAL A 33 3.57 15.06 -1.71
CA VAL A 33 2.19 15.55 -1.90
C VAL A 33 1.58 15.93 -0.56
N VAL A 34 1.79 15.12 0.47
CA VAL A 34 1.33 15.44 1.82
C VAL A 34 2.02 16.70 2.32
N VAL A 35 3.35 16.76 2.26
CA VAL A 35 4.10 17.94 2.72
C VAL A 35 3.67 19.19 1.94
N GLY A 36 3.53 19.06 0.61
CA GLY A 36 3.09 20.16 -0.25
C GLY A 36 1.67 20.64 0.06
N THR A 37 0.73 19.73 0.28
CA THR A 37 -0.66 20.09 0.66
C THR A 37 -0.73 20.76 2.03
N VAL A 38 0.07 20.31 3.01
CA VAL A 38 0.18 20.99 4.31
C VAL A 38 0.71 22.42 4.14
N MET A 39 1.78 22.60 3.36
CA MET A 39 2.37 23.92 3.11
C MET A 39 1.42 24.88 2.39
N ILE A 40 0.68 24.38 1.39
CA ILE A 40 -0.34 25.15 0.68
C ILE A 40 -1.45 25.56 1.66
N ALA A 41 -2.00 24.61 2.42
CA ALA A 41 -3.10 24.89 3.35
C ALA A 41 -2.69 25.91 4.42
N SER A 42 -1.52 25.74 5.05
CA SER A 42 -1.03 26.69 6.06
C SER A 42 -0.71 28.06 5.46
N GLY A 43 -0.15 28.10 4.25
CA GLY A 43 0.18 29.34 3.54
C GLY A 43 -1.06 30.13 3.16
N LEU A 44 -2.10 29.48 2.67
CA LEU A 44 -3.39 30.13 2.35
C LEU A 44 -4.06 30.69 3.60
N ILE A 45 -4.04 29.95 4.71
CA ILE A 45 -4.62 30.42 5.98
C ILE A 45 -3.85 31.63 6.50
N GLY A 46 -2.51 31.58 6.54
CA GLY A 46 -1.75 32.72 7.04
C GLY A 46 -1.76 33.94 6.09
N ASP A 47 -1.94 33.75 4.78
CA ASP A 47 -2.19 34.86 3.85
C ASP A 47 -3.58 35.49 4.09
N PHE A 48 -4.61 34.68 4.36
CA PHE A 48 -5.95 35.16 4.70
C PHE A 48 -5.97 36.07 5.94
N PHE A 49 -5.18 35.72 6.97
CA PHE A 49 -5.02 36.55 8.17
C PHE A 49 -3.91 37.61 8.04
N ASN A 50 -3.21 37.67 6.90
CA ASN A 50 -2.08 38.56 6.63
C ASN A 50 -0.97 38.47 7.70
N GLN A 51 -0.79 37.30 8.30
CA GLN A 51 0.15 37.05 9.40
C GLN A 51 0.96 35.78 9.15
N PHE A 52 2.27 35.95 9.01
CA PHE A 52 3.18 34.82 8.82
C PHE A 52 3.24 33.88 10.04
N SER A 53 3.06 34.41 11.25
CA SER A 53 3.02 33.58 12.47
C SER A 53 1.89 32.55 12.43
N ILE A 54 0.75 32.89 11.82
CA ILE A 54 -0.38 31.96 11.64
C ILE A 54 -0.01 30.86 10.65
N THR A 55 0.70 31.19 9.55
CA THR A 55 1.24 30.17 8.63
C THR A 55 2.07 29.13 9.38
N LEU A 56 2.99 29.59 10.24
CA LEU A 56 3.89 28.69 10.98
C LEU A 56 3.14 27.81 11.99
N ILE A 57 2.23 28.40 12.76
CA ILE A 57 1.42 27.67 13.74
C ILE A 57 0.57 26.60 13.03
N MET A 58 -0.10 26.96 11.94
CA MET A 58 -0.93 26.03 11.19
C MET A 58 -0.11 24.91 10.54
N ALA A 59 1.09 25.22 10.03
CA ALA A 59 1.99 24.20 9.49
C ALA A 59 2.40 23.17 10.55
N ILE A 60 2.73 23.62 11.77
CA ILE A 60 3.07 22.74 12.89
C ILE A 60 1.87 21.88 13.29
N VAL A 61 0.68 22.47 13.39
CA VAL A 61 -0.56 21.76 13.74
C VAL A 61 -0.89 20.69 12.71
N PHE A 62 -0.86 21.02 11.42
CA PHE A 62 -1.14 20.07 10.35
C PHE A 62 -0.08 18.97 10.24
N CYS A 63 1.20 19.30 10.40
CA CYS A 63 2.28 18.31 10.41
C CYS A 63 2.15 17.36 11.62
N GLY A 64 1.88 17.90 12.81
CA GLY A 64 1.63 17.11 14.01
C GLY A 64 0.41 16.20 13.85
N ALA A 65 -0.69 16.72 13.30
CA ALA A 65 -1.88 15.93 12.99
C ALA A 65 -1.56 14.80 12.00
N TYR A 66 -0.81 15.07 10.94
CA TYR A 66 -0.38 14.04 9.99
C TYR A 66 0.42 12.93 10.66
N LEU A 67 1.44 13.27 11.45
CA LEU A 67 2.29 12.28 12.11
C LEU A 67 1.53 11.41 13.11
N LEU A 68 0.56 11.99 13.82
CA LEU A 68 -0.22 11.28 14.85
C LEU A 68 -1.34 10.43 14.25
N PHE A 69 -2.09 10.95 13.29
CA PHE A 69 -3.26 10.27 12.71
C PHE A 69 -2.88 9.36 11.54
N PHE A 70 -2.09 9.86 10.59
CA PHE A 70 -1.84 9.16 9.32
C PHE A 70 -0.99 7.90 9.53
N ARG A 71 0.01 7.96 10.43
CA ARG A 71 0.85 6.80 10.77
C ARG A 71 0.06 5.62 11.35
N LYS A 72 -0.99 5.90 12.16
CA LYS A 72 -1.84 4.85 12.74
C LYS A 72 -2.87 4.31 11.74
N ILE A 73 -3.43 5.17 10.91
CA ILE A 73 -4.49 4.80 9.96
C ILE A 73 -3.92 3.97 8.81
N ILE A 74 -2.75 4.32 8.27
CA ILE A 74 -2.09 3.58 7.19
C ILE A 74 -1.70 2.17 7.67
N LYS A 75 -1.05 2.02 8.83
CA LYS A 75 -0.68 0.68 9.33
C LYS A 75 -1.90 -0.25 9.52
N LYS A 76 -3.05 0.31 9.91
CA LYS A 76 -4.28 -0.46 10.11
C LYS A 76 -4.99 -0.82 8.80
N LYS A 77 -4.88 0.01 7.76
CA LYS A 77 -5.48 -0.25 6.43
C LYS A 77 -4.58 -1.05 5.48
N ILE A 78 -3.27 -1.02 5.67
CA ILE A 78 -2.28 -1.87 4.97
C ILE A 78 -1.84 -3.04 5.86
N THR A 79 -2.66 -3.45 6.82
CA THR A 79 -2.65 -4.87 7.15
C THR A 79 -3.42 -5.51 6.02
N PRO A 80 -2.80 -6.29 5.11
CA PRO A 80 -3.58 -7.06 4.17
C PRO A 80 -4.56 -7.83 5.04
N SER A 81 -5.85 -7.53 4.89
CA SER A 81 -6.85 -8.50 5.30
C SER A 81 -6.35 -9.79 4.66
N THR A 82 -6.01 -10.77 5.50
CA THR A 82 -5.79 -12.13 5.08
C THR A 82 -7.11 -12.58 4.50
N HIS A 83 -7.37 -12.13 3.27
CA HIS A 83 -8.42 -12.67 2.44
C HIS A 83 -8.02 -14.12 2.35
N HIS A 84 -8.90 -14.99 2.85
CA HIS A 84 -8.83 -16.42 2.61
C HIS A 84 -8.49 -16.57 1.14
N LEU A 85 -7.23 -16.92 0.84
CA LEU A 85 -6.84 -17.18 -0.54
C LEU A 85 -7.62 -18.44 -0.91
N ASN A 86 -8.08 -18.58 -2.15
CA ASN A 86 -8.81 -19.79 -2.56
C ASN A 86 -8.01 -21.08 -2.29
N THR A 87 -6.70 -20.98 -2.06
CA THR A 87 -5.83 -22.05 -1.57
C THR A 87 -6.20 -22.60 -0.19
N ASP A 88 -6.82 -21.80 0.69
CA ASP A 88 -7.30 -22.28 2.00
C ASP A 88 -8.47 -23.27 1.85
N ARG A 89 -9.21 -23.22 0.73
CA ARG A 89 -10.26 -24.22 0.40
C ARG A 89 -9.70 -25.53 -0.13
N LEU A 90 -8.44 -25.57 -0.57
CA LEU A 90 -7.80 -26.80 -1.06
C LEU A 90 -7.46 -27.74 0.10
N GLN A 91 -7.35 -27.22 1.31
CA GLN A 91 -7.14 -28.03 2.50
C GLN A 91 -8.42 -28.82 2.78
N ASP A 92 -8.32 -30.16 2.77
CA ASP A 92 -9.40 -31.14 2.93
C ASP A 92 -10.32 -31.35 1.69
N SER A 93 -9.89 -30.88 0.50
CA SER A 93 -10.62 -31.13 -0.74
C SER A 93 -10.14 -32.40 -1.45
N GLU A 94 -11.07 -33.20 -1.97
CA GLU A 94 -10.75 -34.41 -2.76
C GLU A 94 -10.16 -34.03 -4.13
N GLY A 95 -9.11 -34.73 -4.54
CA GLY A 95 -8.44 -34.54 -5.82
C GLY A 95 -8.02 -35.85 -6.49
N VAL A 96 -7.75 -35.78 -7.79
CA VAL A 96 -7.34 -36.95 -8.60
C VAL A 96 -5.92 -36.76 -9.11
N VAL A 97 -5.05 -37.74 -8.89
CA VAL A 97 -3.65 -37.70 -9.36
C VAL A 97 -3.61 -37.75 -10.89
N THR A 98 -3.15 -36.67 -11.52
CA THR A 98 -2.94 -36.58 -12.98
C THR A 98 -1.51 -36.92 -13.39
N LYS A 99 -0.55 -36.77 -12.47
CA LYS A 99 0.85 -37.17 -12.66
C LYS A 99 1.37 -37.85 -11.42
N ALA A 100 1.92 -39.05 -11.61
CA ALA A 100 2.40 -39.90 -10.51
C ALA A 100 3.31 -39.15 -9.53
N ILE A 101 3.08 -39.39 -8.24
CA ILE A 101 3.80 -38.78 -7.13
C ILE A 101 4.63 -39.90 -6.50
N SER A 102 5.94 -39.67 -6.35
CA SER A 102 6.81 -40.57 -5.59
C SER A 102 7.48 -39.79 -4.46
N ALA A 103 8.03 -40.51 -3.47
CA ALA A 103 8.69 -39.90 -2.32
C ALA A 103 9.78 -38.88 -2.72
N ASP A 104 10.45 -39.13 -3.85
CA ASP A 104 11.55 -38.31 -4.34
C ASP A 104 11.14 -37.31 -5.44
N LYS A 105 9.90 -37.38 -5.94
CA LYS A 105 9.45 -36.57 -7.08
C LYS A 105 8.02 -36.09 -6.93
N ALA A 106 7.88 -34.76 -6.91
CA ALA A 106 6.58 -34.10 -6.96
C ALA A 106 5.81 -34.46 -8.25
N GLY A 107 4.54 -34.79 -8.07
CA GLY A 107 3.59 -35.04 -9.16
C GLY A 107 2.54 -33.94 -9.24
N GLN A 108 1.38 -34.28 -9.78
CA GLN A 108 0.26 -33.35 -9.99
C GLN A 108 -1.07 -34.01 -9.65
N VAL A 109 -1.98 -33.21 -9.08
CA VAL A 109 -3.36 -33.59 -8.76
C VAL A 109 -4.31 -32.55 -9.34
N THR A 110 -5.51 -32.96 -9.72
CA THR A 110 -6.58 -32.05 -10.11
C THR A 110 -7.57 -31.93 -8.97
N ILE A 111 -7.83 -30.69 -8.53
CA ILE A 111 -8.81 -30.31 -7.50
C ILE A 111 -9.65 -29.19 -8.11
N ASP A 112 -10.98 -29.32 -8.10
CA ASP A 112 -11.92 -28.33 -8.68
C ASP A 112 -11.51 -27.85 -10.10
N ASP A 113 -11.18 -28.79 -10.99
CA ASP A 113 -10.73 -28.55 -12.37
C ASP A 113 -9.38 -27.81 -12.54
N GLU A 114 -8.65 -27.55 -11.45
CA GLU A 114 -7.31 -26.95 -11.47
C GLU A 114 -6.21 -27.97 -11.19
N ILE A 115 -5.07 -27.86 -11.88
CA ILE A 115 -3.92 -28.76 -11.70
C ILE A 115 -2.95 -28.18 -10.67
N TRP A 116 -2.81 -28.86 -9.55
CA TRP A 116 -1.93 -28.50 -8.44
C TRP A 116 -0.72 -29.42 -8.38
N ARG A 117 0.42 -28.87 -7.93
CA ARG A 117 1.61 -29.66 -7.66
C ARG A 117 1.50 -30.29 -6.28
N ALA A 118 1.66 -31.61 -6.19
CA ALA A 118 1.53 -32.35 -4.95
C ALA A 118 2.77 -33.18 -4.63
N VAL A 119 3.00 -33.40 -3.34
CA VAL A 119 4.05 -34.25 -2.78
C VAL A 119 3.43 -35.20 -1.77
N SER A 120 3.88 -36.46 -1.75
CA SER A 120 3.40 -37.47 -0.82
C SER A 120 4.55 -38.34 -0.38
N LYS A 121 4.48 -38.85 0.85
CA LYS A 121 5.42 -39.86 1.35
C LYS A 121 5.17 -41.22 0.69
N ASN A 122 3.95 -41.46 0.22
CA ASN A 122 3.54 -42.68 -0.44
C ASN A 122 3.61 -42.50 -1.96
N SER A 123 3.94 -43.60 -2.66
CA SER A 123 3.89 -43.62 -4.12
C SER A 123 2.43 -43.68 -4.57
N LEU A 124 1.98 -42.66 -5.30
CA LEU A 124 0.62 -42.53 -5.83
C LEU A 124 0.65 -42.57 -7.35
N LYS A 125 -0.24 -43.37 -7.93
CA LYS A 125 -0.38 -43.58 -9.37
C LYS A 125 -1.38 -42.61 -9.96
N VAL A 126 -1.33 -42.48 -11.28
CA VAL A 126 -2.32 -41.71 -12.04
C VAL A 126 -3.70 -42.32 -11.82
N ASN A 127 -4.70 -41.47 -11.59
CA ASN A 127 -6.08 -41.77 -11.21
C ASN A 127 -6.31 -42.21 -9.75
N ASP A 128 -5.29 -42.16 -8.88
CA ASP A 128 -5.52 -42.32 -7.45
C ASP A 128 -6.29 -41.10 -6.90
N GLN A 129 -7.29 -41.36 -6.06
CA GLN A 129 -8.02 -40.32 -5.32
C GLN A 129 -7.27 -39.99 -4.02
N VAL A 130 -7.16 -38.69 -3.73
CA VAL A 130 -6.44 -38.16 -2.57
C VAL A 130 -7.21 -37.02 -1.93
N ILE A 131 -6.92 -36.76 -0.65
CA ILE A 131 -7.39 -35.60 0.14
C ILE A 131 -6.15 -34.85 0.62
#